data_AF-A0A194V6P8-F1
#
_entry.id   AF-A0A194V6P8-F1
#
_cell.length_a   1.000
_cell.length_b   1.000
_cell.length_c   1.000
_cell.angle_alpha   90.00
_cell.angle_beta   90.00
_cell.angle_gamma   90.00
#
_symmetry.space_group_name_H-M   'P 1'
#
loop_
_entity.id
_entity.type
_entity.pdbx_description
1 polymer ?
#
loop_
_entity_poly.entity_id
_entity_poly.type
_entity_poly.pdbx_seq_one_letter_code
_entity_poly.pdbx_strand_id
1 'polypeptide(L)'
;MNGSQRWKVPPSEWAPMIHHRAEEVARDAEGYFLEHWNFPDDRARSHFLKAGFSRATCLYSPLAKDDRIHFACRLLTVLFLIDDILEEMSFADGEKLNNRLMELSKGPEYASPDRSIPAEFVIYDLWESMRNFDLELANEVLEPTFVLMRSQTDKARLSIKGLA
;
A
#
# COMPACT_ATOMS: atom_id res chain seq x y z
N MET A 1 -27.60 -15.81 22.28
CA MET A 1 -26.86 -14.64 21.75
C MET A 1 -27.61 -14.17 20.51
N ASN A 2 -28.02 -12.90 20.53
CA ASN A 2 -28.96 -12.31 19.56
C ASN A 2 -28.39 -12.30 18.13
N GLY A 3 -29.30 -12.50 17.16
CA GLY A 3 -28.99 -12.65 15.74
C GLY A 3 -28.25 -11.46 15.13
N SER A 4 -27.45 -11.78 14.12
CA SER A 4 -26.69 -10.83 13.30
C SER A 4 -27.60 -9.72 12.76
N GLN A 5 -27.51 -8.53 13.33
CA GLN A 5 -28.16 -7.35 12.78
C GLN A 5 -27.43 -7.02 11.47
N ARG A 6 -28.04 -7.34 10.32
CA ARG A 6 -27.49 -6.98 9.01
C ARG A 6 -27.48 -5.46 8.90
N TRP A 7 -26.29 -4.89 8.72
CA TRP A 7 -26.13 -3.47 8.43
C TRP A 7 -26.91 -3.11 7.17
N LYS A 8 -27.84 -2.16 7.26
CA LYS A 8 -28.57 -1.64 6.09
C LYS A 8 -27.80 -0.44 5.56
N VAL A 9 -27.16 -0.59 4.41
CA VAL A 9 -26.53 0.52 3.70
C VAL A 9 -27.64 1.43 3.14
N PRO A 10 -27.67 2.74 3.47
CA PRO A 10 -28.61 3.67 2.86
C PRO A 10 -28.45 3.73 1.34
N PRO A 11 -29.50 4.07 0.58
CA PRO A 11 -29.39 4.26 -0.87
C PRO A 11 -28.34 5.32 -1.23
N SER A 12 -27.61 5.08 -2.31
CA SER A 12 -26.67 6.04 -2.91
C SER A 12 -26.98 6.16 -4.40
N GLU A 13 -26.83 7.36 -4.94
CA GLU A 13 -26.91 7.61 -6.39
C GLU A 13 -25.59 7.26 -7.11
N TRP A 14 -24.50 7.04 -6.37
CA TRP A 14 -23.21 6.71 -6.95
C TRP A 14 -23.16 5.24 -7.36
N ALA A 15 -22.85 4.99 -8.64
CA ALA A 15 -22.56 3.67 -9.14
C ALA A 15 -21.05 3.39 -9.05
N PRO A 16 -20.60 2.34 -8.35
CA PRO A 16 -19.18 2.01 -8.31
C PRO A 16 -18.70 1.56 -9.69
N MET A 17 -17.52 2.02 -10.08
CA MET A 17 -16.80 1.56 -11.26
C MET A 17 -15.54 0.83 -10.83
N ILE A 18 -15.07 -0.09 -11.66
CA ILE A 18 -13.80 -0.79 -11.48
C ILE A 18 -12.97 -0.67 -12.76
N HIS A 19 -11.65 -0.52 -12.63
CA HIS A 19 -10.76 -0.52 -13.78
C HIS A 19 -10.94 -1.80 -14.61
N HIS A 20 -11.05 -1.68 -15.93
CA HIS A 20 -11.39 -2.81 -16.80
C HIS A 20 -10.32 -3.93 -16.87
N ARG A 21 -9.12 -3.66 -16.35
CA ARG A 21 -7.97 -4.58 -16.26
C ARG A 21 -7.75 -5.13 -14.85
N ALA A 22 -8.69 -4.92 -13.92
CA ALA A 22 -8.50 -5.20 -12.50
C ALA A 22 -7.98 -6.62 -12.22
N GLU A 23 -8.56 -7.64 -12.87
CA GLU A 23 -8.15 -9.04 -12.67
C GLU A 23 -6.73 -9.34 -13.19
N GLU A 24 -6.31 -8.68 -14.26
CA GLU A 24 -4.96 -8.83 -14.81
C GLU A 24 -3.93 -8.20 -13.89
N VAL A 25 -4.15 -6.93 -13.52
CA VAL A 25 -3.19 -6.16 -12.71
C VAL A 25 -3.16 -6.61 -11.27
N ALA A 26 -4.27 -7.15 -10.75
CA ALA A 26 -4.30 -7.80 -9.45
C ALA A 26 -3.39 -9.03 -9.42
N ARG A 27 -3.53 -9.94 -10.39
CA ARG A 27 -2.67 -11.13 -10.47
C ARG A 27 -1.19 -10.79 -10.62
N ASP A 28 -0.86 -9.78 -11.42
CA ASP A 28 0.53 -9.34 -11.58
C ASP A 28 1.10 -8.78 -10.28
N ALA A 29 0.41 -7.84 -9.64
CA ALA A 29 0.86 -7.27 -8.38
C ALA A 29 0.91 -8.32 -7.26
N GLU A 30 -0.12 -9.15 -7.11
CA GLU A 30 -0.16 -10.22 -6.11
C GLU A 30 0.96 -11.24 -6.33
N GLY A 31 1.22 -11.64 -7.58
CA GLY A 31 2.34 -12.52 -7.92
C GLY A 31 3.68 -11.92 -7.52
N TYR A 32 3.91 -10.64 -7.81
CA TYR A 32 5.12 -9.92 -7.41
C TYR A 32 5.33 -9.95 -5.88
N PHE A 33 4.30 -9.63 -5.08
CA PHE A 33 4.45 -9.67 -3.62
C PHE A 33 4.60 -11.10 -3.09
N LEU A 34 3.92 -12.10 -3.65
CA LEU A 34 4.10 -13.49 -3.25
C LEU A 34 5.53 -14.00 -3.48
N GLU A 35 6.20 -13.49 -4.52
CA GLU A 35 7.59 -13.84 -4.84
C GLU A 35 8.61 -13.08 -3.98
N HIS A 36 8.39 -11.78 -3.75
CA HIS A 36 9.40 -10.90 -3.18
C HIS A 36 9.17 -10.53 -1.71
N TRP A 37 7.96 -10.68 -1.18
CA TRP A 37 7.65 -10.35 0.21
C TRP A 37 7.84 -11.56 1.12
N ASN A 38 8.43 -11.33 2.29
CA ASN A 38 8.66 -12.37 3.28
C ASN A 38 7.42 -12.60 4.16
N PHE A 39 6.42 -13.28 3.61
CA PHE A 39 5.27 -13.73 4.40
C PHE A 39 5.70 -14.83 5.40
N PRO A 40 5.26 -14.75 6.68
CA PRO A 40 5.71 -15.67 7.72
C PRO A 40 5.22 -17.12 7.50
N ASP A 41 4.06 -17.30 6.87
CA ASP A 41 3.47 -18.62 6.58
C ASP A 41 2.42 -18.57 5.45
N ASP A 42 1.90 -19.74 5.06
CA ASP A 42 0.86 -19.89 4.04
C ASP A 42 -0.48 -19.26 4.45
N ARG A 43 -0.73 -19.11 5.76
CA ARG A 43 -1.94 -18.45 6.25
C ARG A 43 -1.86 -16.94 5.98
N ALA A 44 -0.72 -16.31 6.21
CA ALA A 44 -0.46 -14.91 5.90
C ALA A 44 -0.54 -14.66 4.38
N ARG A 45 0.02 -15.57 3.56
CA ARG A 45 -0.12 -15.53 2.09
C ARG A 45 -1.60 -15.58 1.67
N SER A 46 -2.38 -16.50 2.27
CA SER A 46 -3.81 -16.58 1.98
C SER A 46 -4.58 -15.34 2.44
N HIS A 47 -4.22 -14.75 3.58
CA HIS A 47 -4.82 -13.52 4.07
C HIS A 47 -4.56 -12.34 3.13
N PHE A 48 -3.31 -12.18 2.69
CA PHE A 48 -2.90 -11.19 1.69
C PHE A 48 -3.75 -11.27 0.42
N LEU A 49 -3.88 -12.46 -0.17
CA LEU A 49 -4.69 -12.65 -1.38
C LEU A 49 -6.18 -12.35 -1.16
N LYS A 50 -6.71 -12.68 0.02
CA LYS A 50 -8.12 -12.40 0.37
C LYS A 50 -8.39 -10.92 0.62
N ALA A 51 -7.40 -10.14 1.02
CA ALA A 51 -7.54 -8.71 1.28
C ALA A 51 -7.87 -7.94 -0.01
N GLY A 52 -7.37 -8.39 -1.16
CA GLY A 52 -7.72 -7.83 -2.47
C GLY A 52 -7.28 -6.38 -2.66
N PHE A 53 -6.06 -6.03 -2.21
CA PHE A 53 -5.54 -4.66 -2.25
C PHE A 53 -5.53 -4.06 -3.66
N SER A 54 -5.12 -4.82 -4.67
CA SER A 54 -5.14 -4.37 -6.06
C SER A 54 -6.57 -4.15 -6.59
N ARG A 55 -7.53 -4.99 -6.16
CA ARG A 55 -8.94 -4.82 -6.50
C ARG A 55 -9.52 -3.56 -5.88
N ALA A 56 -9.21 -3.28 -4.61
CA ALA A 56 -9.58 -2.02 -3.96
C ALA A 56 -8.99 -0.81 -4.69
N THR A 57 -7.71 -0.89 -5.07
CA THR A 57 -7.05 0.15 -5.87
C THR A 57 -7.76 0.40 -7.21
N CYS A 58 -8.17 -0.66 -7.89
CA CYS A 58 -8.93 -0.55 -9.16
C CYS A 58 -10.35 0.03 -8.99
N LEU A 59 -10.92 -0.03 -7.78
CA LEU A 59 -12.17 0.66 -7.43
C LEU A 59 -11.93 2.15 -7.11
N TYR A 60 -10.77 2.49 -6.53
CA TYR A 60 -10.38 3.89 -6.29
C TYR A 60 -10.01 4.62 -7.57
N SER A 61 -9.42 3.93 -8.54
CA SER A 61 -8.94 4.54 -9.78
C SER A 61 -9.45 3.81 -11.03
N PRO A 62 -10.78 3.76 -11.24
CA PRO A 62 -11.37 2.99 -12.34
C PRO A 62 -11.07 3.58 -13.72
N LEU A 63 -10.63 4.85 -13.77
CA LEU A 63 -10.28 5.59 -14.98
C LEU A 63 -8.76 5.84 -15.10
N ALA A 64 -7.93 5.15 -14.30
CA ALA A 64 -6.49 5.22 -14.48
C ALA A 64 -6.09 4.78 -15.89
N LYS A 65 -4.91 5.22 -16.34
CA LYS A 65 -4.36 4.72 -17.60
C LYS A 65 -3.90 3.26 -17.42
N ASP A 66 -4.14 2.45 -18.45
CA ASP A 66 -3.82 1.03 -18.46
C ASP A 66 -2.36 0.72 -18.16
N ASP A 67 -1.46 1.58 -18.65
CA ASP A 67 -0.01 1.49 -18.47
C ASP A 67 0.47 2.05 -17.13
N ARG A 68 -0.43 2.53 -16.25
CA ARG A 68 -0.08 3.15 -14.95
C ARG A 68 -0.77 2.51 -13.75
N ILE A 69 -1.94 1.89 -13.92
CA ILE A 69 -2.71 1.34 -12.80
C ILE A 69 -1.92 0.32 -11.96
N HIS A 70 -1.00 -0.42 -12.59
CA HIS A 70 -0.17 -1.40 -11.89
C HIS A 70 0.79 -0.75 -10.86
N PHE A 71 1.29 0.47 -11.12
CA PHE A 71 2.09 1.21 -10.13
C PHE A 71 1.26 1.57 -8.90
N ALA A 72 0.02 2.04 -9.09
CA ALA A 72 -0.87 2.34 -7.99
C ALA A 72 -1.20 1.08 -7.18
N CYS A 73 -1.48 -0.05 -7.85
CA CYS A 73 -1.71 -1.33 -7.18
C CYS A 73 -0.51 -1.74 -6.33
N ARG A 74 0.71 -1.65 -6.86
CA ARG A 74 1.93 -2.01 -6.11
C ARG A 74 2.21 -1.05 -4.96
N LEU A 75 2.01 0.26 -5.16
CA LEU A 75 2.23 1.28 -4.13
C LEU A 75 1.26 1.12 -2.96
N LEU A 76 -0.05 1.03 -3.22
CA LEU A 76 -1.01 0.84 -2.13
C LEU A 76 -0.82 -0.51 -1.44
N THR A 77 -0.48 -1.56 -2.19
CA THR A 77 -0.22 -2.88 -1.60
C THR A 77 0.98 -2.84 -0.64
N VAL A 78 2.12 -2.26 -1.03
CA VAL A 78 3.27 -2.19 -0.12
C VAL A 78 2.97 -1.32 1.10
N LEU A 79 2.20 -0.24 0.94
CA LEU A 79 1.80 0.63 2.06
C LEU A 79 0.88 -0.10 3.06
N PHE A 80 -0.06 -0.93 2.60
CA PHE A 80 -0.86 -1.79 3.48
C PHE A 80 -0.01 -2.83 4.20
N LEU A 81 0.93 -3.48 3.51
CA LEU A 81 1.83 -4.45 4.14
C LEU A 81 2.75 -3.80 5.18
N ILE A 82 3.18 -2.56 4.96
CA ILE A 82 3.94 -1.78 5.94
C ILE A 82 3.04 -1.39 7.11
N ASP A 83 1.79 -0.99 6.87
CA ASP A 83 0.83 -0.67 7.94
C ASP A 83 0.66 -1.85 8.92
N ASP A 84 0.45 -3.06 8.38
CA ASP A 84 0.37 -4.30 9.17
C ASP A 84 1.65 -4.56 10.01
N ILE A 85 2.84 -4.24 9.47
CA ILE A 85 4.10 -4.36 10.22
C ILE A 85 4.17 -3.33 11.35
N LEU A 86 3.74 -2.08 11.09
CA LEU A 86 3.79 -0.99 12.05
C LEU A 86 2.86 -1.23 13.24
N GLU A 87 1.75 -1.94 13.06
CA GLU A 87 0.81 -2.28 14.15
C GLU A 87 1.46 -3.11 15.27
N GLU A 88 2.46 -3.94 14.93
CA GLU A 88 3.17 -4.81 15.88
C GLU A 88 4.45 -4.14 16.45
N MET A 89 4.81 -2.95 15.97
CA MET A 89 6.04 -2.23 16.36
C MET A 89 5.79 -1.21 17.47
N SER A 90 6.86 -0.86 18.20
CA SER A 90 6.84 0.35 19.03
C SER A 90 6.77 1.60 18.12
N PHE A 91 6.21 2.71 18.62
CA PHE A 91 6.19 3.96 17.87
C PHE A 91 7.58 4.42 17.41
N ALA A 92 8.60 4.23 18.26
CA ALA A 92 9.97 4.62 17.92
C ALA A 92 10.57 3.77 16.80
N ASP A 93 10.31 2.46 16.82
CA ASP A 93 10.76 1.55 15.77
C ASP A 93 9.99 1.78 14.46
N GLY A 94 8.69 2.03 14.54
CA GLY A 94 7.85 2.36 13.39
C GLY A 94 8.27 3.68 12.74
N GLU A 95 8.53 4.72 13.53
CA GLU A 95 9.05 6.00 13.02
C GLU A 95 10.40 5.82 12.32
N LYS A 96 11.29 5.01 12.91
CA LYS A 96 12.58 4.68 12.31
C LYS A 96 12.43 3.93 10.99
N LEU A 97 11.53 2.95 10.92
CA LEU A 97 11.22 2.21 9.70
C LEU A 97 10.68 3.15 8.61
N ASN A 98 9.67 3.96 8.93
CA ASN A 98 9.09 4.89 7.97
C ASN A 98 10.12 5.91 7.47
N ASN A 99 10.94 6.48 8.35
CA ASN A 99 12.02 7.39 7.93
C ASN A 99 13.00 6.70 6.98
N ARG A 100 13.37 5.44 7.25
CA ARG A 100 14.24 4.65 6.36
C ARG A 100 13.61 4.44 4.98
N LEU A 101 12.34 4.02 4.94
CA LEU A 101 11.61 3.77 3.69
C LEU A 101 11.36 5.06 2.90
N MET A 102 11.13 6.20 3.57
CA MET A 102 11.02 7.51 2.93
C MET A 102 12.34 7.93 2.26
N GLU A 103 13.49 7.75 2.89
CA GLU A 103 14.79 8.04 2.24
C GLU A 103 15.03 7.17 1.01
N LEU A 104 14.72 5.87 1.09
CA LEU A 104 14.80 4.95 -0.06
C LEU A 104 13.89 5.37 -1.21
N SER A 105 12.69 5.86 -0.88
CA SER A 105 11.69 6.30 -1.86
C SER A 105 12.16 7.51 -2.67
N LYS A 106 13.06 8.36 -2.13
CA LYS A 106 13.59 9.54 -2.83
C LYS A 106 14.57 9.18 -3.96
N GLY A 107 15.16 7.98 -3.93
CA GLY A 107 16.03 7.46 -4.98
C GLY A 107 17.51 7.31 -4.59
N PRO A 108 18.36 6.89 -5.55
CA PRO A 108 19.73 6.41 -5.31
C PRO A 108 20.67 7.43 -4.66
N GLU A 109 20.41 8.72 -4.86
CA GLU A 109 21.23 9.80 -4.30
C GLU A 109 21.08 9.92 -2.77
N TYR A 110 19.97 9.42 -2.22
CA TYR A 110 19.65 9.52 -0.80
C TYR A 110 19.97 8.23 -0.04
N ALA A 111 19.66 7.08 -0.63
CA ALA A 111 19.86 5.79 0.00
C ALA A 111 19.89 4.63 -1.01
N SER A 112 20.59 3.55 -0.65
CA SER A 112 20.49 2.25 -1.32
C SER A 112 19.79 1.23 -0.43
N PRO A 113 18.95 0.33 -0.97
CA PRO A 113 18.24 -0.65 -0.19
C PRO A 113 19.15 -1.81 0.21
N ASP A 114 18.94 -2.34 1.40
CA ASP A 114 19.41 -3.68 1.73
C ASP A 114 18.56 -4.71 0.97
N ARG A 115 19.19 -5.41 0.02
CA ARG A 115 18.52 -6.40 -0.84
C ARG A 115 18.08 -7.66 -0.08
N SER A 116 18.48 -7.83 1.18
CA SER A 116 17.96 -8.88 2.06
C SER A 116 16.67 -8.50 2.78
N ILE A 117 16.25 -7.22 2.73
CA ILE A 117 15.06 -6.72 3.41
C ILE A 117 13.97 -6.37 2.37
N PRO A 118 12.89 -7.18 2.25
CA PRO A 118 11.81 -6.96 1.28
C PRO A 118 11.22 -5.56 1.26
N ALA A 119 10.89 -5.01 2.44
CA ALA A 119 10.31 -3.67 2.53
C ALA A 119 11.22 -2.59 1.91
N GLU A 120 12.54 -2.73 2.04
CA GLU A 120 13.48 -1.74 1.50
C GLU A 120 13.58 -1.84 -0.02
N PHE A 121 13.84 -3.03 -0.57
CA PHE A 121 14.07 -3.14 -2.01
C PHE A 121 12.78 -3.02 -2.82
N VAL A 122 11.63 -3.49 -2.30
CA VAL A 122 10.34 -3.36 -2.98
C VAL A 122 9.95 -1.90 -3.12
N ILE A 123 10.06 -1.10 -2.05
CA ILE A 123 9.70 0.32 -2.13
C ILE A 123 10.68 1.09 -3.01
N TYR A 124 11.98 0.79 -2.92
CA TYR A 124 13.02 1.42 -3.73
C TYR A 124 12.81 1.15 -5.22
N ASP A 125 12.70 -0.13 -5.61
CA ASP A 125 12.57 -0.51 -7.02
C ASP A 125 11.25 -0.01 -7.62
N LEU A 126 10.17 0.02 -6.82
CA LEU A 126 8.89 0.59 -7.25
C LEU A 126 9.03 2.07 -7.59
N TRP A 127 9.60 2.88 -6.68
CA TRP A 127 9.78 4.31 -6.92
C TRP A 127 10.72 4.61 -8.08
N GLU A 128 11.80 3.83 -8.23
CA GLU A 128 12.68 3.93 -9.41
C GLU A 128 11.92 3.61 -10.70
N SER A 129 11.10 2.56 -10.71
CA SER A 129 10.29 2.21 -11.90
C SER A 129 9.26 3.28 -12.25
N MET A 130 8.63 3.90 -11.24
CA MET A 130 7.69 5.02 -11.43
C MET A 130 8.42 6.25 -12.01
N ARG A 131 9.58 6.61 -11.48
CA ARG A 131 10.39 7.74 -12.00
C ARG A 131 10.89 7.50 -13.41
N ASN A 132 11.32 6.28 -13.72
CA ASN A 132 11.74 5.90 -15.07
C ASN A 132 10.59 5.96 -16.08
N PHE A 133 9.35 5.76 -15.61
CA PHE A 133 8.16 5.83 -16.45
C PHE A 133 7.67 7.29 -16.64
N ASP A 134 7.56 8.05 -15.55
CA ASP A 134 7.12 9.45 -15.55
C ASP A 134 7.67 10.17 -14.31
N LEU A 135 8.84 10.80 -14.46
CA LEU A 135 9.58 11.44 -13.36
C LEU A 135 8.77 12.52 -12.65
N GLU A 136 8.05 13.36 -13.40
CA GLU A 136 7.31 14.50 -12.87
C GLU A 136 6.16 14.01 -12.00
N LEU A 137 5.28 13.14 -12.54
CA LEU A 137 4.15 12.62 -11.78
C LEU A 137 4.58 11.71 -10.62
N ALA A 138 5.66 10.93 -10.78
CA ALA A 138 6.18 10.15 -9.66
C ALA A 138 6.59 11.07 -8.49
N ASN A 139 7.29 12.17 -8.78
CA ASN A 139 7.70 13.12 -7.74
C ASN A 139 6.51 13.84 -7.09
N GLU A 140 5.42 14.10 -7.81
CA GLU A 140 4.19 14.67 -7.24
C GLU A 140 3.50 13.75 -6.22
N VAL A 141 3.61 12.43 -6.37
CA VAL A 141 3.00 11.44 -5.47
C VAL A 141 3.85 11.19 -4.21
N LEU A 142 5.13 11.56 -4.24
CA LEU A 142 6.09 11.26 -3.19
C LEU A 142 5.72 11.91 -1.84
N GLU A 143 5.52 13.22 -1.82
CA GLU A 143 5.22 13.94 -0.57
C GLU A 143 3.86 13.56 0.03
N PRO A 144 2.76 13.41 -0.74
CA PRO A 144 1.51 12.85 -0.23
C PRO A 144 1.68 11.46 0.41
N THR A 145 2.54 10.62 -0.17
CA THR A 145 2.86 9.30 0.41
C THR A 145 3.60 9.45 1.74
N PHE A 146 4.54 10.40 1.84
CA PHE A 146 5.26 10.66 3.08
C PHE A 146 4.37 11.23 4.19
N VAL A 147 3.38 12.06 3.84
CA VAL A 147 2.36 12.52 4.77
C VAL A 147 1.59 11.33 5.35
N LEU A 148 1.16 10.39 4.50
CA LEU A 148 0.51 9.16 4.94
C LEU A 148 1.43 8.35 5.87
N MET A 149 2.67 8.10 5.47
CA MET A 149 3.62 7.32 6.28
C MET A 149 3.87 7.95 7.66
N ARG A 150 4.09 9.27 7.73
CA ARG A 150 4.26 9.96 9.02
C ARG A 150 3.01 9.88 9.90
N SER A 151 1.82 9.91 9.30
CA SER A 151 0.56 9.82 10.05
C SER A 151 0.36 8.46 10.73
N GLN A 152 0.93 7.38 10.17
CA GLN A 152 0.82 6.03 10.76
C GLN A 152 1.54 5.93 12.11
N THR A 153 2.58 6.74 12.33
CA THR A 153 3.39 6.73 13.56
C THR A 153 3.11 7.94 14.46
N ASP A 154 2.08 8.74 14.17
CA ASP A 154 1.74 9.92 14.96
C ASP A 154 1.17 9.51 16.33
N LYS A 155 1.75 10.07 17.39
CA LYS A 155 1.29 9.89 18.78
C LYS A 155 -0.15 10.35 18.98
N ALA A 156 -0.67 11.24 18.13
CA ALA A 156 -2.08 11.63 18.11
C ALA A 156 -3.02 10.42 17.93
N ARG A 157 -2.58 9.31 17.32
CA ARG A 157 -3.35 8.05 17.23
C ARG A 157 -3.77 7.51 18.61
N LEU A 158 -2.99 7.74 19.67
CA LEU A 158 -3.32 7.33 21.05
C LEU A 158 -4.60 7.99 21.59
N SER A 159 -4.99 9.12 21.02
CA SER A 159 -6.18 9.88 21.45
C SER A 159 -7.46 9.47 20.72
N ILE A 160 -7.36 8.69 19.63
CA ILE A 160 -8.49 8.27 18.81
C ILE A 160 -9.18 7.10 19.50
N LYS A 161 -10.36 7.33 20.09
CA LYS A 161 -11.15 6.31 20.79
C LYS A 161 -12.15 5.56 19.91
N GLY A 162 -12.12 5.78 18.59
CA GLY A 162 -12.97 5.11 17.61
C GLY A 162 -13.21 5.98 16.37
N LEU A 163 -13.64 5.33 15.29
CA LEU A 163 -14.23 6.00 14.13
C LEU A 163 -15.66 6.38 14.53
N ALA A 164 -15.90 7.67 14.80
CA ALA A 164 -17.23 8.19 15.10
C ALA A 164 -18.08 8.29 13.83
#